data_AF-A0A8S1DAC2-F1
#
_entry.id   AF-A0A8S1DAC2-F1
#
_cell.length_a   1.000
_cell.length_b   1.000
_cell.length_c   1.000
_cell.angle_alpha   90.00
_cell.angle_beta   90.00
_cell.angle_gamma   90.00
#
_symmetry.space_group_name_H-M   'P 1'
#
loop_
_entity.id
_entity.type
_entity.pdbx_description
1 polymer ?
#
loop_
_entity_poly.entity_id
_entity_poly.type
_entity_poly.pdbx_seq_one_letter_code
_entity_poly.pdbx_strand_id
1 'polypeptide(L)'
;MDDLPMEKRMEALPQITQRKLLSIFDNIPDVKDLLIDPAIMKPLQRFTGIKALRAHGIEKIYRLEEGQVPVTNMKRVFLLCSEYPKVRQVLQQIQAELQQQEGKPLSPHLILVPGSMSHFAVEKLVEEEALCGLVTIHTLNFELMKLDQGLWSLEMPSAFRNLNVQGDITLLKPIAKALWSLQLVLGRPKLLWAQGGMATKVVQLMERFPWPKDTNKSKEGTLGSLSIVCRDIDWPSVFLTPVTYTALVDQVIGSNCGNVKFQSEAGASSAPDGIYLNSNTDQVYCHIKNLHFSSVFPYLSIKTKELQMDAAKITKASSPSEMKAFVKERLTQSAELKKSLAQHIATCEYVVEQVSNLISMDRDFKKLFNHKDNQFSKRQFRRI
;
A
#
# COMPACT_ATOMS: atom_id res chain seq x y z
N MET A 1 -12.47 25.19 -14.66
CA MET A 1 -11.95 23.83 -14.33
C MET A 1 -12.76 23.24 -13.18
N ASP A 2 -14.01 23.69 -13.02
CA ASP A 2 -14.68 23.74 -11.71
C ASP A 2 -15.76 22.67 -11.52
N ASP A 3 -16.07 21.88 -12.56
CA ASP A 3 -17.07 20.82 -12.54
C ASP A 3 -16.48 19.39 -12.47
N LEU A 4 -15.17 19.24 -12.22
CA LEU A 4 -14.59 17.90 -12.04
C LEU A 4 -14.96 17.34 -10.65
N PRO A 5 -15.49 16.11 -10.55
CA PRO A 5 -15.67 15.42 -9.28
C PRO A 5 -14.40 15.44 -8.43
N MET A 6 -14.54 15.61 -7.11
CA MET A 6 -13.43 15.70 -6.15
C MET A 6 -12.39 14.59 -6.35
N GLU A 7 -12.83 13.34 -6.55
CA GLU A 7 -11.93 12.21 -6.80
C GLU A 7 -11.05 12.41 -8.04
N LYS A 8 -11.59 12.93 -9.15
CA LYS A 8 -10.80 13.17 -10.37
C LYS A 8 -9.74 14.24 -10.17
N ARG A 9 -10.01 15.25 -9.33
CA ARG A 9 -8.98 16.25 -8.97
C ARG A 9 -7.85 15.61 -8.16
N MET A 10 -8.20 14.73 -7.23
CA MET A 10 -7.21 14.01 -6.39
C MET A 10 -6.28 13.11 -7.20
N GLU A 11 -6.65 12.68 -8.41
CA GLU A 11 -5.75 11.93 -9.31
C GLU A 11 -4.48 12.70 -9.72
N ALA A 12 -4.45 14.03 -9.50
CA ALA A 12 -3.23 14.82 -9.63
C ALA A 12 -2.15 14.47 -8.58
N LEU A 13 -2.52 13.96 -7.40
CA LEU A 13 -1.59 13.67 -6.30
C LEU A 13 -0.59 12.54 -6.66
N PRO A 14 -1.02 11.37 -7.17
CA PRO A 14 -0.12 10.37 -7.73
C PRO A 14 0.81 10.93 -8.81
N GLN A 15 0.29 11.78 -9.70
CA GLN A 15 1.06 12.39 -10.79
C GLN A 15 2.14 13.35 -10.26
N ILE A 16 1.88 14.08 -9.17
CA ILE A 16 2.88 14.91 -8.50
C ILE A 16 4.03 14.04 -7.99
N THR A 17 3.73 12.91 -7.34
CA THR A 17 4.74 11.95 -6.90
C THR A 17 5.55 11.41 -8.08
N GLN A 18 4.87 11.00 -9.14
CA GLN A 18 5.50 10.47 -10.34
C GLN A 18 6.47 11.49 -10.96
N ARG A 19 6.04 12.74 -11.17
CA ARG A 19 6.88 13.79 -11.75
C ARG A 19 8.11 14.09 -10.88
N LYS A 20 7.96 14.14 -9.55
CA LYS A 20 9.09 14.34 -8.63
C LYS A 20 10.10 13.19 -8.75
N LEU A 21 9.63 11.94 -8.78
CA LEU A 21 10.50 10.77 -8.94
C LEU A 21 11.24 10.80 -10.28
N LEU A 22 10.51 11.04 -11.38
CA LEU A 22 11.09 11.07 -12.72
C LEU A 22 12.10 12.21 -12.88
N SER A 23 11.83 13.38 -12.30
CA SER A 23 12.79 14.49 -12.26
C SER A 23 14.09 14.14 -11.51
N ILE A 24 14.03 13.34 -10.44
CA ILE A 24 15.25 12.83 -9.78
C ILE A 24 16.04 11.95 -10.75
N PHE A 25 15.37 11.09 -11.53
CA PHE A 25 16.04 10.25 -12.52
C PHE A 25 16.63 11.05 -13.70
N ASP A 26 15.95 12.10 -14.16
CA ASP A 26 16.47 12.96 -15.24
C ASP A 26 17.73 13.73 -14.81
N ASN A 27 17.81 14.10 -13.53
CA ASN A 27 18.99 14.78 -12.98
C ASN A 27 20.19 13.84 -12.77
N ILE A 28 19.99 12.53 -12.83
CA ILE A 28 21.08 11.56 -12.82
C ILE A 28 21.41 11.25 -14.29
N PRO A 29 22.59 11.62 -14.80
CA PRO A 29 22.94 11.37 -16.18
C PRO A 29 23.08 9.86 -16.45
N ASP A 30 23.12 9.49 -17.73
CA ASP A 30 23.38 8.13 -18.21
C ASP A 30 22.28 7.09 -17.88
N VAL A 31 22.55 5.86 -18.34
CA VAL A 31 21.76 4.66 -18.09
C VAL A 31 22.04 4.16 -16.67
N LYS A 32 20.98 3.68 -16.01
CA LYS A 32 20.95 3.43 -14.57
C LYS A 32 20.39 2.05 -14.25
N ASP A 33 20.91 1.47 -13.18
CA ASP A 33 20.29 0.34 -12.49
C ASP A 33 19.47 0.84 -11.30
N LEU A 34 18.21 0.42 -11.20
CA LEU A 34 17.32 0.77 -10.10
C LEU A 34 17.14 -0.42 -9.15
N LEU A 35 17.52 -0.25 -7.89
CA LEU A 35 17.31 -1.22 -6.82
C LEU A 35 16.18 -0.72 -5.91
N ILE A 36 15.14 -1.53 -5.70
CA ILE A 36 13.93 -1.10 -4.98
C ILE A 36 13.70 -1.97 -3.75
N ASP A 37 13.54 -1.32 -2.59
CA ASP A 37 13.08 -1.95 -1.36
C ASP A 37 11.72 -2.65 -1.58
N PRO A 38 11.59 -3.94 -1.22
CA PRO A 38 10.34 -4.68 -1.34
C PRO A 38 9.12 -3.95 -0.77
N ALA A 39 9.28 -3.17 0.30
CA ALA A 39 8.20 -2.39 0.92
C ALA A 39 7.68 -1.26 0.01
N ILE A 40 8.51 -0.74 -0.90
CA ILE A 40 8.18 0.36 -1.81
C ILE A 40 7.65 -0.13 -3.16
N MET A 41 7.96 -1.36 -3.56
CA MET A 41 7.59 -1.88 -4.89
C MET A 41 6.08 -1.78 -5.18
N LYS A 42 5.23 -2.13 -4.22
CA LYS A 42 3.76 -2.07 -4.38
C LYS A 42 3.22 -0.64 -4.39
N PRO A 43 3.61 0.25 -3.44
CA PRO A 43 3.29 1.67 -3.53
C PRO A 43 3.72 2.32 -4.85
N LEU A 44 4.92 2.01 -5.33
CA LEU A 44 5.47 2.55 -6.58
C LEU A 44 4.59 2.23 -7.80
N GLN A 45 4.06 1.00 -7.87
CA GLN A 45 3.16 0.57 -8.94
C GLN A 45 1.84 1.35 -9.01
N ARG A 46 1.44 2.04 -7.92
CA ARG A 46 0.19 2.84 -7.88
C ARG A 46 0.28 4.15 -8.67
N PHE A 47 1.49 4.65 -8.94
CA PHE A 47 1.68 5.92 -9.63
C PHE A 47 2.72 5.89 -10.76
N THR A 48 3.52 4.83 -10.89
CA THR A 48 4.45 4.69 -12.01
C THR A 48 4.57 3.26 -12.49
N GLY A 49 4.80 3.10 -13.79
CA GLY A 49 4.96 1.80 -14.44
C GLY A 49 6.36 1.63 -15.04
N ILE A 50 6.73 0.39 -15.37
CA ILE A 50 8.06 0.03 -15.92
C ILE A 50 8.37 0.83 -17.20
N LYS A 51 7.37 1.06 -18.06
CA LYS A 51 7.56 1.86 -19.29
C LYS A 51 8.01 3.29 -19.00
N ALA A 52 7.43 3.93 -17.98
CA ALA A 52 7.81 5.29 -17.58
C ALA A 52 9.23 5.31 -16.99
N LEU A 53 9.58 4.33 -16.16
CA LEU A 53 10.92 4.19 -15.59
C LEU A 53 11.98 4.03 -16.70
N ARG A 54 11.73 3.15 -17.67
CA ARG A 54 12.64 2.92 -18.82
C ARG A 54 12.82 4.16 -19.69
N ALA A 55 11.78 4.96 -19.85
CA ALA A 55 11.87 6.21 -20.61
C ALA A 55 12.81 7.25 -19.97
N HIS A 56 13.13 7.12 -18.67
CA HIS A 56 14.00 8.05 -17.92
C HIS A 56 15.37 7.40 -17.58
N GLY A 57 15.82 6.48 -18.44
CA GLY A 57 17.16 5.91 -18.39
C GLY A 57 17.35 4.73 -17.42
N ILE A 58 16.27 4.12 -16.91
CA ILE A 58 16.37 2.90 -16.09
C ILE A 58 16.35 1.67 -17.01
N GLU A 59 17.47 0.96 -17.09
CA GLU A 59 17.56 -0.25 -17.93
C GLU A 59 17.18 -1.51 -17.15
N LYS A 60 17.80 -1.69 -15.97
CA LYS A 60 17.57 -2.84 -15.11
C LYS A 60 16.89 -2.41 -13.82
N ILE A 61 15.94 -3.23 -13.37
CA ILE A 61 15.24 -3.06 -12.11
C ILE A 61 15.49 -4.31 -11.28
N TYR A 62 16.06 -4.13 -10.10
CA TYR A 62 16.36 -5.18 -9.16
C TYR A 62 15.53 -4.99 -7.89
N ARG A 63 15.16 -6.11 -7.29
CA ARG A 63 14.61 -6.13 -5.94
C ARG A 63 15.79 -6.07 -4.97
N LEU A 64 15.72 -5.16 -4.00
CA LEU A 64 16.74 -5.03 -2.98
C LEU A 64 16.59 -6.18 -1.98
N GLU A 65 17.54 -7.10 -1.99
CA GLU A 65 17.61 -8.27 -1.11
C GLU A 65 19.02 -8.39 -0.51
N GLU A 66 19.16 -9.23 0.51
CA GLU A 66 20.46 -9.53 1.11
C GLU A 66 21.31 -10.33 0.13
N GLY A 67 22.37 -9.71 -0.37
CA GLY A 67 23.29 -10.35 -1.31
C GLY A 67 23.82 -9.38 -2.35
N GLN A 68 24.66 -9.92 -3.26
CA GLN A 68 25.21 -9.13 -4.35
C GLN A 68 24.21 -9.03 -5.48
N VAL A 69 23.91 -7.79 -5.86
CA VAL A 69 23.12 -7.51 -7.06
C VAL A 69 24.09 -7.31 -8.22
N PRO A 70 23.86 -7.94 -9.39
CA PRO A 70 24.72 -7.76 -10.54
C PRO A 70 24.84 -6.29 -10.92
N VAL A 71 26.07 -5.79 -10.99
CA VAL A 71 26.36 -4.43 -11.47
C VAL A 71 26.34 -4.45 -13.00
N THR A 72 25.32 -3.85 -13.61
CA THR A 72 25.22 -3.74 -15.08
C THR A 72 25.63 -2.35 -15.54
N ASN A 73 25.21 -1.32 -14.79
CA ASN A 73 25.47 0.09 -15.07
C ASN A 73 26.24 0.77 -13.94
N MET A 74 27.03 1.79 -14.29
CA MET A 74 27.86 2.55 -13.33
C MET A 74 27.02 3.44 -12.41
N LYS A 75 25.87 3.93 -12.90
CA LYS A 75 24.91 4.69 -12.10
C LYS A 75 23.95 3.71 -11.43
N ARG A 76 23.99 3.66 -10.10
CA ARG A 76 23.11 2.79 -9.31
C ARG A 76 22.20 3.63 -8.45
N VAL A 77 20.91 3.39 -8.53
CA VAL A 77 19.90 4.15 -7.80
C VAL A 77 19.20 3.22 -6.84
N PHE A 78 19.30 3.51 -5.55
CA PHE A 78 18.69 2.76 -4.47
C PHE A 78 17.46 3.50 -3.98
N LEU A 79 16.28 2.88 -4.08
CA LEU A 79 15.01 3.42 -3.60
C LEU A 79 14.56 2.62 -2.38
N LEU A 80 14.64 3.22 -1.18
CA LEU A 80 14.41 2.50 0.07
C LEU A 80 13.62 3.29 1.12
N CYS A 81 13.07 2.55 2.07
CA CYS A 81 12.40 3.13 3.23
C CYS A 81 13.40 3.87 4.12
N SER A 82 12.99 5.02 4.64
CA SER A 82 13.83 5.89 5.48
C SER A 82 13.88 5.41 6.93
N GLU A 83 14.40 4.21 7.12
CA GLU A 83 14.59 3.58 8.43
C GLU A 83 16.07 3.36 8.69
N TYR A 84 16.56 3.81 9.85
CA TYR A 84 17.99 3.77 10.19
C TYR A 84 18.66 2.42 9.92
N PRO A 85 18.11 1.26 10.35
CA PRO A 85 18.76 -0.03 10.10
C PRO A 85 18.83 -0.38 8.61
N LYS A 86 17.79 -0.03 7.85
CA LYS A 86 17.70 -0.33 6.42
C LYS A 86 18.68 0.54 5.62
N VAL A 87 18.75 1.84 5.93
CA VAL A 87 19.71 2.75 5.32
C VAL A 87 21.15 2.28 5.57
N ARG A 88 21.48 1.92 6.81
CA ARG A 88 22.80 1.40 7.16
C ARG A 88 23.15 0.12 6.41
N GLN A 89 22.22 -0.83 6.33
CA GLN A 89 22.39 -2.08 5.58
C GLN A 89 22.72 -1.80 4.10
N VAL A 90 22.02 -0.87 3.47
CA VAL A 90 22.27 -0.49 2.07
C VAL A 90 23.60 0.21 1.89
N LEU A 91 24.00 1.08 2.82
CA LEU A 91 25.31 1.73 2.77
C LEU A 91 26.45 0.70 2.88
N GLN A 92 26.35 -0.28 3.76
CA GLN A 92 27.31 -1.38 3.86
C GLN A 92 27.41 -2.19 2.56
N GLN A 93 26.26 -2.44 1.91
CA GLN A 93 26.23 -3.08 0.60
C GLN A 93 26.92 -2.23 -0.47
N ILE A 94 26.66 -0.92 -0.49
CA ILE A 94 27.33 0.01 -1.42
C ILE A 94 28.85 0.02 -1.20
N GLN A 95 29.30 0.04 0.06
CA GLN A 95 30.71 0.01 0.42
C GLN A 95 31.38 -1.28 -0.09
N ALA A 96 30.77 -2.44 0.13
CA ALA A 96 31.29 -3.71 -0.35
C ALA A 96 31.38 -3.76 -1.89
N GLU A 97 30.40 -3.21 -2.58
CA GLU A 97 30.41 -3.16 -4.05
C GLU A 97 31.46 -2.21 -4.61
N LEU A 98 31.73 -1.08 -3.94
CA LEU A 98 32.80 -0.16 -4.31
C LEU A 98 34.19 -0.81 -4.16
N GLN A 99 34.39 -1.66 -3.15
CA GLN A 99 35.65 -2.37 -2.93
C GLN A 99 35.93 -3.45 -3.99
N GLN A 100 34.87 -4.04 -4.57
CA GLN A 100 35.00 -5.13 -5.54
C GLN A 100 35.18 -4.67 -6.98
N GLN A 101 34.80 -3.43 -7.30
CA GLN A 101 34.95 -2.87 -8.63
C GLN A 101 36.33 -2.22 -8.77
N GLU A 102 37.35 -3.01 -9.10
CA GLU A 102 38.68 -2.50 -9.43
C GLU A 102 38.63 -1.68 -10.73
N GLY A 103 38.80 -0.35 -10.61
CA GLY A 103 39.10 0.54 -11.75
C GLY A 103 37.93 1.20 -12.46
N LYS A 104 36.66 1.02 -12.04
CA LYS A 104 35.52 1.77 -12.59
C LYS A 104 34.76 2.54 -11.48
N PRO A 105 34.60 3.88 -11.60
CA PRO A 105 33.95 4.67 -10.56
C PRO A 105 32.43 4.43 -10.56
N LEU A 106 31.94 3.64 -9.62
CA LEU A 106 30.50 3.55 -9.34
C LEU A 106 30.00 4.90 -8.81
N SER A 107 28.81 5.29 -9.25
CA SER A 107 28.12 6.50 -8.80
C SER A 107 26.79 6.09 -8.16
N PRO A 108 26.82 5.69 -6.87
CA PRO A 108 25.63 5.33 -6.12
C PRO A 108 24.78 6.56 -5.75
N HIS A 109 23.47 6.45 -5.97
CA HIS A 109 22.46 7.42 -5.61
C HIS A 109 21.46 6.77 -4.64
N LEU A 110 21.18 7.43 -3.53
CA LEU A 110 20.26 6.96 -2.50
C LEU A 110 18.99 7.82 -2.52
N ILE A 111 17.82 7.22 -2.74
CA ILE A 111 16.52 7.89 -2.69
C ILE A 111 15.75 7.37 -1.47
N LEU A 112 15.57 8.27 -0.51
CA LEU A 112 14.92 7.99 0.78
C LEU A 112 13.42 8.33 0.73
N VAL A 113 12.56 7.36 1.07
CA VAL A 113 11.09 7.48 1.10
C VAL A 113 10.51 7.06 2.45
N PRO A 114 9.61 7.84 3.08
CA PRO A 114 9.46 9.28 2.87
C PRO A 114 10.75 10.00 3.27
N GLY A 115 10.99 11.21 2.78
CA GLY A 115 12.12 12.05 3.21
C GLY A 115 11.96 12.61 4.64
N SER A 116 11.80 11.73 5.63
CA SER A 116 11.57 12.05 7.04
C SER A 116 12.85 12.09 7.87
N MET A 117 13.84 11.26 7.54
CA MET A 117 15.14 11.27 8.21
C MET A 117 15.81 12.64 8.03
N SER A 118 16.39 13.17 9.11
CA SER A 118 17.09 14.44 9.06
C SER A 118 18.34 14.30 8.19
N HIS A 119 18.68 15.35 7.44
CA HIS A 119 19.88 15.38 6.60
C HIS A 119 21.13 14.99 7.40
N PHE A 120 21.27 15.56 8.59
CA PHE A 120 22.36 15.26 9.53
C PHE A 120 22.46 13.77 9.89
N ALA A 121 21.34 13.08 10.14
CA ALA A 121 21.37 11.66 10.48
C ALA A 121 21.84 10.79 9.29
N VAL A 122 21.46 11.17 8.06
CA VAL A 122 21.87 10.45 6.86
C VAL A 122 23.34 10.72 6.54
N GLU A 123 23.80 11.97 6.65
CA GLU A 123 25.22 12.33 6.47
C GLU A 123 26.10 11.59 7.46
N LYS A 124 25.70 11.53 8.73
CA LYS A 124 26.43 10.78 9.76
C LYS A 124 26.54 9.29 9.43
N LEU A 125 25.45 8.67 8.96
CA LEU A 125 25.47 7.28 8.52
C LEU A 125 26.41 7.06 7.34
N VAL A 126 26.42 7.98 6.38
CA VAL A 126 27.33 7.93 5.23
C VAL A 126 28.79 8.10 5.65
N GLU A 127 29.06 8.95 6.65
CA GLU A 127 30.39 9.13 7.24
C GLU A 127 30.86 7.89 7.99
N GLU A 128 30.01 7.30 8.83
CA GLU A 128 30.30 6.09 9.61
C GLU A 128 30.67 4.90 8.71
N GLU A 129 30.07 4.80 7.53
CA GLU A 129 30.35 3.74 6.55
C GLU A 129 31.43 4.13 5.52
N ALA A 130 32.14 5.25 5.73
CA ALA A 130 33.23 5.76 4.87
C ALA A 130 32.83 6.02 3.40
N LEU A 131 31.61 6.52 3.18
CA LEU A 131 31.04 6.79 1.86
C LEU A 131 30.87 8.29 1.54
N CYS A 132 31.45 9.17 2.35
CA CYS A 132 31.41 10.62 2.16
C CYS A 132 31.88 11.03 0.76
N GLY A 133 31.05 11.79 0.04
CA GLY A 133 31.33 12.25 -1.32
C GLY A 133 31.20 11.17 -2.41
N LEU A 134 31.00 9.90 -2.04
CA LEU A 134 30.83 8.79 -2.98
C LEU A 134 29.35 8.53 -3.28
N VAL A 135 28.46 8.79 -2.31
CA VAL A 135 27.01 8.58 -2.44
C VAL A 135 26.29 9.93 -2.56
N THR A 136 25.42 10.05 -3.57
CA THR A 136 24.51 11.20 -3.68
C THR A 136 23.16 10.89 -3.04
N ILE A 137 22.71 11.70 -2.09
CA ILE A 137 21.45 11.50 -1.37
C ILE A 137 20.33 12.35 -1.99
N HIS A 138 19.18 11.73 -2.19
CA HIS A 138 17.93 12.32 -2.64
C HIS A 138 16.82 11.98 -1.65
N THR A 139 15.80 12.81 -1.59
CA THR A 139 14.60 12.55 -0.77
C THR A 139 13.35 12.64 -1.61
N LEU A 140 12.40 11.75 -1.34
CA LEU A 140 11.12 11.74 -2.02
C LEU A 140 10.01 11.49 -0.99
N ASN A 141 8.94 12.29 -1.08
CA ASN A 141 7.74 12.08 -0.29
C ASN A 141 6.62 11.66 -1.23
N PHE A 142 6.00 10.53 -0.94
CA PHE A 142 4.78 10.11 -1.62
C PHE A 142 3.63 11.01 -1.21
N GLU A 143 2.85 11.44 -2.20
CA GLU A 143 1.54 12.01 -1.98
C GLU A 143 0.51 10.88 -1.78
N LEU A 144 -0.73 11.24 -1.43
CA LEU A 144 -1.81 10.28 -1.30
C LEU A 144 -2.03 9.49 -2.61
N MET A 145 -2.08 8.16 -2.50
CA MET A 145 -2.36 7.26 -3.60
C MET A 145 -3.75 6.63 -3.44
N LYS A 146 -4.50 6.55 -4.55
CA LYS A 146 -5.81 5.91 -4.58
C LYS A 146 -5.63 4.40 -4.40
N LEU A 147 -6.19 3.84 -3.34
CA LEU A 147 -6.24 2.39 -3.12
C LEU A 147 -7.52 1.77 -3.71
N ASP A 148 -8.65 2.43 -3.44
CA ASP A 148 -9.98 2.06 -3.94
C ASP A 148 -10.85 3.32 -4.08
N GLN A 149 -12.10 3.19 -4.53
CA GLN A 149 -13.07 4.30 -4.51
C GLN A 149 -13.26 4.83 -3.08
N GLY A 150 -13.11 6.14 -2.89
CA GLY A 150 -13.16 6.78 -1.57
C GLY A 150 -11.99 6.48 -0.62
N LEU A 151 -11.00 5.68 -1.01
CA LEU A 151 -9.89 5.28 -0.12
C LEU A 151 -8.54 5.73 -0.70
N TRP A 152 -7.85 6.58 0.06
CA TRP A 152 -6.54 7.11 -0.26
C TRP A 152 -5.58 6.89 0.90
N SER A 153 -4.35 6.48 0.60
CA SER A 153 -3.34 6.14 1.60
C SER A 153 -1.99 6.75 1.26
N LEU A 154 -1.15 6.92 2.28
CA LEU A 154 0.27 7.23 2.11
C LEU A 154 1.16 5.97 2.07
N GLU A 155 0.60 4.80 2.38
CA GLU A 155 1.30 3.52 2.45
C GLU A 155 2.61 3.63 3.24
N MET A 156 2.50 3.98 4.52
CA MET A 156 3.62 4.09 5.47
C MET A 156 3.51 3.01 6.55
N PRO A 157 3.99 1.77 6.32
CA PRO A 157 3.78 0.65 7.25
C PRO A 157 4.35 0.88 8.65
N SER A 158 5.48 1.58 8.78
CA SER A 158 6.11 1.89 10.06
C SER A 158 5.49 3.09 10.79
N ALA A 159 4.50 3.78 10.21
CA ALA A 159 3.90 4.97 10.81
C ALA A 159 3.36 4.70 12.21
N PHE A 160 2.62 3.62 12.40
CA PHE A 160 2.06 3.28 13.72
C PHE A 160 3.16 3.04 14.76
N ARG A 161 4.13 2.18 14.43
CA ARG A 161 5.24 1.84 15.34
C ARG A 161 6.03 3.09 15.73
N ASN A 162 6.38 3.93 14.75
CA ASN A 162 7.21 5.10 14.99
C ASN A 162 6.46 6.14 15.81
N LEU A 163 5.23 6.47 15.41
CA LEU A 163 4.43 7.53 16.02
C LEU A 163 3.86 7.14 17.39
N ASN A 164 3.25 5.96 17.51
CA ASN A 164 2.50 5.56 18.70
C ASN A 164 3.32 4.72 19.70
N VAL A 165 4.33 3.98 19.25
CA VAL A 165 5.14 3.11 20.14
C VAL A 165 6.48 3.75 20.50
N GLN A 166 7.20 4.28 19.51
CA GLN A 166 8.53 4.87 19.74
C GLN A 166 8.48 6.37 20.07
N GLY A 167 7.34 7.04 19.82
CA GLY A 167 7.21 8.49 19.99
C GLY A 167 8.02 9.31 18.98
N ASP A 168 8.49 8.69 17.90
CA ASP A 168 9.20 9.36 16.82
C ASP A 168 8.21 10.13 15.92
N ILE A 169 8.21 11.45 16.08
CA ILE A 169 7.33 12.38 15.36
C ILE A 169 7.87 12.82 13.99
N THR A 170 9.01 12.30 13.51
CA THR A 170 9.62 12.69 12.22
C THR A 170 8.66 12.50 11.03
N LEU A 171 7.81 11.46 11.09
CA LEU A 171 6.81 11.16 10.05
C LEU A 171 5.65 12.17 10.00
N LEU A 172 5.45 13.02 11.01
CA LEU A 172 4.37 14.01 10.98
C LEU A 172 4.58 15.06 9.88
N LYS A 173 5.82 15.38 9.52
CA LYS A 173 6.12 16.37 8.47
C LYS A 173 5.73 15.88 7.07
N PRO A 174 6.10 14.66 6.62
CA PRO A 174 5.57 14.07 5.39
C PRO A 174 4.03 14.01 5.37
N ILE A 175 3.39 13.60 6.46
CA ILE A 175 1.92 13.53 6.57
C ILE A 175 1.30 14.93 6.38
N ALA A 176 1.81 15.92 7.10
CA ALA A 176 1.36 17.31 6.99
C ALA A 176 1.57 17.87 5.57
N LYS A 177 2.68 17.51 4.91
CA LYS A 177 2.95 17.91 3.52
C LYS A 177 1.94 17.30 2.55
N ALA A 178 1.60 16.03 2.70
CA ALA A 178 0.61 15.38 1.85
C ALA A 178 -0.80 15.99 2.02
N LEU A 179 -1.19 16.31 3.26
CA LEU A 179 -2.44 17.03 3.53
C LEU A 179 -2.43 18.45 2.98
N TRP A 180 -1.29 19.14 3.05
CA TRP A 180 -1.12 20.45 2.41
C TRP A 180 -1.25 20.34 0.88
N SER A 181 -0.62 19.35 0.24
CA SER A 181 -0.76 19.07 -1.19
C SER A 181 -2.22 18.80 -1.57
N LEU A 182 -2.96 18.05 -0.73
CA LEU A 182 -4.40 17.82 -0.92
C LEU A 182 -5.18 19.14 -0.96
N GLN A 183 -4.87 20.07 -0.06
CA GLN A 183 -5.52 21.39 -0.05
C GLN A 183 -5.09 22.28 -1.22
N LEU A 184 -3.88 22.12 -1.77
CA LEU A 184 -3.53 22.79 -3.02
C LEU A 184 -4.39 22.31 -4.20
N VAL A 185 -4.72 21.02 -4.22
CA VAL A 185 -5.51 20.40 -5.29
C VAL A 185 -7.00 20.69 -5.14
N LEU A 186 -7.53 20.66 -3.91
CA LEU A 186 -8.97 20.78 -3.63
C LEU A 186 -9.42 22.13 -3.07
N GLY A 187 -8.47 23.00 -2.72
CA GLY A 187 -8.71 24.22 -1.95
C GLY A 187 -8.75 23.97 -0.44
N ARG A 188 -8.79 25.06 0.33
CA ARG A 188 -8.84 24.99 1.79
C ARG A 188 -10.19 24.47 2.27
N PRO A 189 -10.22 23.64 3.33
CA PRO A 189 -11.48 23.21 3.93
C PRO A 189 -12.20 24.41 4.58
N LYS A 190 -13.53 24.44 4.51
CA LYS A 190 -14.35 25.42 5.25
C LYS A 190 -14.31 25.17 6.76
N LEU A 191 -14.20 23.90 7.15
CA LEU A 191 -14.08 23.46 8.53
C LEU A 191 -12.90 22.49 8.69
N LEU A 192 -11.99 22.79 9.61
CA LEU A 192 -10.89 21.90 9.99
C LEU A 192 -11.11 21.43 11.43
N TRP A 193 -11.22 20.12 11.62
CA TRP A 193 -11.31 19.50 12.94
C TRP A 193 -10.12 18.56 13.14
N ALA A 194 -9.49 18.64 14.32
CA ALA A 194 -8.35 17.80 14.65
C ALA A 194 -8.51 17.26 16.07
N GLN A 195 -8.44 15.94 16.22
CA GLN A 195 -8.58 15.25 17.48
C GLN A 195 -7.35 14.37 17.73
N GLY A 196 -6.73 14.57 18.90
CA GLY A 196 -5.55 13.84 19.36
C GLY A 196 -4.26 14.65 19.23
N GLY A 197 -3.27 14.30 20.06
CA GLY A 197 -2.04 15.10 20.19
C GLY A 197 -1.23 15.19 18.90
N MET A 198 -1.19 14.11 18.10
CA MET A 198 -0.48 14.12 16.82
C MET A 198 -1.26 14.85 15.72
N ALA A 199 -2.59 14.81 15.73
CA ALA A 199 -3.43 15.52 14.78
C ALA A 199 -3.23 17.04 14.92
N THR A 200 -3.19 17.55 16.15
CA THR A 200 -2.90 18.97 16.41
C THR A 200 -1.51 19.37 15.89
N LYS A 201 -0.49 18.54 16.11
CA LYS A 201 0.86 18.78 15.57
C LYS A 201 0.89 18.77 14.04
N VAL A 202 0.16 17.85 13.41
CA VAL A 202 0.03 17.80 11.95
C VAL A 202 -0.59 19.09 11.40
N VAL A 203 -1.64 19.61 12.04
CA VAL A 203 -2.24 20.89 11.65
C VAL A 203 -1.24 22.04 11.75
N GLN A 204 -0.54 22.14 12.89
CA GLN A 204 0.49 23.18 13.09
C GLN A 204 1.61 23.11 12.06
N LEU A 205 2.04 21.90 11.65
CA LEU A 205 3.03 21.71 10.61
C LEU A 205 2.49 22.06 9.22
N MET A 206 1.23 21.71 8.95
CA MET A 206 0.55 21.96 7.69
C MET A 206 0.44 23.47 7.40
N GLU A 207 0.17 24.28 8.42
CA GLU A 207 0.07 25.75 8.32
C GLU A 207 1.41 26.44 8.01
N ARG A 208 2.54 25.79 8.30
CA ARG A 208 3.88 26.34 8.02
C ARG A 208 4.28 26.21 6.56
N PHE A 209 3.59 25.39 5.77
CA PHE A 209 3.90 25.26 4.35
C PHE A 209 3.43 26.49 3.56
N PRO A 210 4.29 27.07 2.71
CA PRO A 210 3.99 28.31 2.01
C PRO A 210 2.91 28.10 0.96
N TRP A 211 1.93 29.01 0.90
CA TRP A 211 0.93 29.00 -0.16
C TRP A 211 1.43 29.76 -1.40
N PRO A 212 1.13 29.30 -2.63
CA PRO A 212 1.50 30.02 -3.84
C PRO A 212 0.87 31.42 -3.86
N LYS A 213 1.63 32.46 -4.21
CA LYS A 213 1.21 33.87 -4.08
C LYS A 213 -0.08 34.22 -4.85
N ASP A 214 -0.41 33.48 -5.91
CA ASP A 214 -1.61 33.68 -6.73
C ASP A 214 -2.87 32.95 -6.22
N THR A 215 -2.78 32.23 -5.10
CA THR A 215 -3.91 31.47 -4.53
C THR A 215 -4.93 32.33 -3.78
N ASN A 216 -4.91 33.66 -3.90
CA ASN A 216 -6.00 34.49 -3.38
C ASN A 216 -7.37 34.19 -4.02
N LYS A 217 -7.41 33.49 -5.17
CA LYS A 217 -8.63 32.91 -5.76
C LYS A 217 -9.03 31.54 -5.19
N SER A 218 -8.21 30.89 -4.35
CA SER A 218 -8.43 29.54 -3.81
C SER A 218 -9.19 29.50 -2.47
N LYS A 219 -9.87 30.59 -2.10
CA LYS A 219 -10.70 30.63 -0.88
C LYS A 219 -12.01 29.84 -1.04
N GLU A 220 -12.46 29.58 -2.26
CA GLU A 220 -13.62 28.73 -2.57
C GLU A 220 -13.17 27.34 -3.01
N GLY A 221 -12.63 26.55 -2.06
CA GLY A 221 -12.32 25.15 -2.30
C GLY A 221 -13.58 24.29 -2.39
N THR A 222 -13.49 23.15 -3.10
CA THR A 222 -14.54 22.12 -3.11
C THR A 222 -14.59 21.33 -1.80
N LEU A 223 -13.54 21.44 -0.97
CA LEU A 223 -13.42 20.72 0.28
C LEU A 223 -14.32 21.35 1.35
N GLY A 224 -15.41 20.67 1.72
CA GLY A 224 -16.32 21.12 2.77
C GLY A 224 -15.66 21.11 4.15
N SER A 225 -15.22 19.94 4.61
CA SER A 225 -14.58 19.75 5.90
C SER A 225 -13.40 18.79 5.82
N LEU A 226 -12.39 19.00 6.66
CA LEU A 226 -11.27 18.07 6.88
C LEU A 226 -11.23 17.70 8.36
N SER A 227 -11.39 16.42 8.66
CA SER A 227 -11.29 15.87 10.01
C SER A 227 -10.05 15.00 10.12
N ILE A 228 -9.17 15.30 11.08
CA ILE A 228 -7.93 14.58 11.35
C ILE A 228 -8.05 13.92 12.72
N VAL A 229 -7.94 12.59 12.77
CA VAL A 229 -8.15 11.82 13.99
C VAL A 229 -6.94 10.92 14.23
N CYS A 230 -6.39 10.96 15.44
CA CYS A 230 -5.34 10.03 15.84
C CYS A 230 -5.90 8.64 16.15
N ARG A 231 -5.15 7.59 15.78
CA ARG A 231 -5.55 6.19 16.00
C ARG A 231 -5.68 5.83 17.49
N ASP A 232 -4.92 6.50 18.35
CA ASP A 232 -4.83 6.24 19.80
C ASP A 232 -6.05 6.71 20.61
N ILE A 233 -7.00 7.40 19.98
CA ILE A 233 -8.25 7.82 20.60
C ILE A 233 -9.23 6.64 20.74
N ASP A 234 -9.10 5.64 19.89
CA ASP A 234 -10.03 4.52 19.80
C ASP A 234 -9.25 3.22 19.59
N TRP A 235 -8.63 2.70 20.64
CA TRP A 235 -7.97 1.40 20.56
C TRP A 235 -8.92 0.22 20.32
N PRO A 236 -10.12 0.15 20.97
CA PRO A 236 -11.00 -1.00 20.84
C PRO A 236 -11.31 -1.38 19.39
N SER A 237 -11.59 -0.41 18.51
CA SER A 237 -11.93 -0.70 17.11
C SER A 237 -10.82 -1.39 16.32
N VAL A 238 -9.54 -1.31 16.75
CA VAL A 238 -8.41 -2.00 16.09
C VAL A 238 -8.22 -3.41 16.63
N PHE A 239 -8.59 -3.65 17.90
CA PHE A 239 -8.43 -4.96 18.54
C PHE A 239 -9.57 -5.93 18.26
N LEU A 240 -10.74 -5.41 17.86
CA LEU A 240 -11.86 -6.24 17.45
C LEU A 240 -11.60 -6.87 16.09
N THR A 241 -11.92 -8.16 15.95
CA THR A 241 -11.95 -8.85 14.66
C THR A 241 -12.99 -8.17 13.76
N PRO A 242 -12.59 -7.51 12.66
CA PRO A 242 -13.55 -6.98 11.70
C PRO A 242 -14.44 -8.08 11.10
N VAL A 243 -15.69 -7.72 10.83
CA VAL A 243 -16.71 -8.64 10.29
C VAL A 243 -17.19 -8.29 8.89
N THR A 244 -16.62 -7.24 8.27
CA THR A 244 -16.90 -6.90 6.86
C THR A 244 -15.99 -7.68 5.93
N TYR A 245 -16.46 -7.94 4.70
CA TYR A 245 -15.71 -8.71 3.69
C TYR A 245 -14.25 -8.28 3.54
N THR A 246 -14.00 -7.01 3.18
CA THR A 246 -12.65 -6.53 2.87
C THR A 246 -11.72 -6.61 4.07
N ALA A 247 -12.20 -6.20 5.24
CA ALA A 247 -11.38 -6.17 6.43
C ALA A 247 -11.08 -7.58 6.96
N LEU A 248 -12.00 -8.54 6.81
CA LEU A 248 -11.72 -9.93 7.19
C LEU A 248 -10.74 -10.59 6.19
N VAL A 249 -10.87 -10.29 4.89
CA VAL A 249 -9.90 -10.70 3.87
C VAL A 249 -8.51 -10.15 4.19
N ASP A 250 -8.40 -8.86 4.53
CA ASP A 250 -7.14 -8.23 4.92
C ASP A 250 -6.58 -8.81 6.22
N GLN A 251 -7.41 -9.10 7.22
CA GLN A 251 -6.96 -9.69 8.48
C GLN A 251 -6.43 -11.12 8.31
N VAL A 252 -7.06 -11.93 7.45
CA VAL A 252 -6.71 -13.34 7.28
C VAL A 252 -5.59 -13.54 6.27
N ILE A 253 -5.64 -12.85 5.13
CA ILE A 253 -4.69 -13.05 4.03
C ILE A 253 -3.59 -11.98 4.03
N GLY A 254 -3.91 -10.77 4.50
CA GLY A 254 -3.07 -9.59 4.32
C GLY A 254 -3.25 -8.96 2.95
N SER A 255 -3.41 -7.64 2.91
CA SER A 255 -3.33 -6.84 1.69
C SER A 255 -2.10 -5.93 1.72
N ASN A 256 -1.49 -5.74 0.55
CA ASN A 256 -0.39 -4.78 0.35
C ASN A 256 -0.78 -3.85 -0.81
N CYS A 257 -1.07 -2.59 -0.50
CA CYS A 257 -1.66 -1.63 -1.44
C CYS A 257 -2.88 -2.22 -2.18
N GLY A 258 -3.81 -2.87 -1.48
CA GLY A 258 -4.99 -3.50 -2.09
C GLY A 258 -4.69 -4.74 -2.94
N ASN A 259 -3.46 -5.27 -2.94
CA ASN A 259 -3.11 -6.55 -3.55
C ASN A 259 -3.16 -7.66 -2.50
N VAL A 260 -3.94 -8.71 -2.76
CA VAL A 260 -4.09 -9.88 -1.88
C VAL A 260 -3.45 -11.09 -2.56
N LYS A 261 -2.55 -11.78 -1.86
CA LYS A 261 -1.85 -12.96 -2.38
C LYS A 261 -2.20 -14.18 -1.55
N PHE A 262 -2.87 -15.15 -2.17
CA PHE A 262 -3.08 -16.45 -1.55
C PHE A 262 -1.74 -17.18 -1.44
N GLN A 263 -1.44 -17.68 -0.24
CA GLN A 263 -0.30 -18.56 -0.06
C GLN A 263 -0.62 -19.88 -0.76
N SER A 264 0.09 -20.18 -1.85
CA SER A 264 0.09 -21.51 -2.43
C SER A 264 0.88 -22.43 -1.49
N GLU A 265 0.29 -23.55 -1.07
CA GLU A 265 0.94 -24.55 -0.21
C GLU A 265 2.18 -25.20 -0.85
N ALA A 266 2.40 -24.99 -2.15
CA ALA A 266 3.62 -25.39 -2.84
C ALA A 266 4.51 -24.17 -3.10
N GLY A 267 5.77 -24.23 -2.64
CA GLY A 267 6.86 -23.25 -2.86
C GLY A 267 7.29 -23.11 -4.33
N ALA A 268 6.33 -22.87 -5.23
CA ALA A 268 6.57 -22.52 -6.61
C ALA A 268 6.94 -21.04 -6.70
N SER A 269 8.13 -20.77 -7.19
CA SER A 269 8.74 -19.46 -7.48
C SER A 269 8.02 -18.63 -8.57
N SER A 270 6.76 -18.94 -8.88
CA SER A 270 5.89 -18.23 -9.80
C SER A 270 4.49 -18.07 -9.21
N ALA A 271 4.39 -17.53 -8.00
CA ALA A 271 3.10 -17.15 -7.44
C ALA A 271 2.40 -16.15 -8.40
N PRO A 272 1.10 -16.33 -8.71
CA PRO A 272 0.37 -15.38 -9.53
C PRO A 272 0.50 -13.98 -8.94
N ASP A 273 0.61 -12.96 -9.80
CA ASP A 273 0.41 -11.58 -9.39
C ASP A 273 -0.93 -11.52 -8.65
N GLY A 274 -0.89 -11.27 -7.35
CA GLY A 274 -2.05 -11.37 -6.46
C GLY A 274 -3.26 -10.60 -6.97
N ILE A 275 -4.43 -10.86 -6.39
CA ILE A 275 -5.66 -10.20 -6.80
C ILE A 275 -5.67 -8.77 -6.28
N TYR A 276 -5.87 -7.79 -7.17
CA TYR A 276 -6.12 -6.41 -6.77
C TYR A 276 -7.60 -6.21 -6.45
N LEU A 277 -7.88 -5.84 -5.20
CA LEU A 277 -9.20 -5.44 -4.74
C LEU A 277 -9.47 -4.00 -5.19
N ASN A 278 -10.24 -3.82 -6.26
CA ASN A 278 -10.56 -2.50 -6.82
C ASN A 278 -12.00 -2.45 -7.31
N SER A 279 -12.81 -1.63 -6.65
CA SER A 279 -14.24 -1.50 -6.92
C SER A 279 -14.57 -0.80 -8.25
N ASN A 280 -13.61 -0.11 -8.87
CA ASN A 280 -13.81 0.51 -10.17
C ASN A 280 -13.74 -0.51 -11.32
N THR A 281 -12.99 -1.59 -11.13
CA THR A 281 -12.81 -2.65 -12.15
C THR A 281 -13.60 -3.91 -11.84
N ASP A 282 -14.00 -4.10 -10.58
CA ASP A 282 -14.74 -5.27 -10.13
C ASP A 282 -16.08 -4.86 -9.48
N GLN A 283 -17.17 -5.12 -10.21
CA GLN A 283 -18.54 -4.82 -9.76
C GLN A 283 -19.00 -5.73 -8.61
N VAL A 284 -18.51 -6.98 -8.55
CA VAL A 284 -18.83 -7.89 -7.45
C VAL A 284 -18.19 -7.34 -6.19
N TYR A 285 -16.88 -7.05 -6.24
CA TYR A 285 -16.14 -6.45 -5.14
C TYR A 285 -16.77 -5.14 -4.68
N CYS A 286 -17.14 -4.25 -5.62
CA CYS A 286 -17.82 -3.00 -5.30
C CYS A 286 -19.07 -3.20 -4.44
N HIS A 287 -19.84 -4.27 -4.69
CA HIS A 287 -21.04 -4.57 -3.92
C HIS A 287 -20.72 -5.21 -2.57
N ILE A 288 -19.78 -6.17 -2.52
CA ILE A 288 -19.55 -6.97 -1.32
C ILE A 288 -18.58 -6.35 -0.32
N LYS A 289 -17.74 -5.39 -0.74
CA LYS A 289 -16.57 -4.92 0.04
C LYS A 289 -16.87 -4.50 1.48
N ASN A 290 -18.03 -3.86 1.68
CA ASN A 290 -18.48 -3.31 2.96
C ASN A 290 -19.61 -4.13 3.61
N LEU A 291 -20.05 -5.23 2.99
CA LEU A 291 -21.08 -6.09 3.57
C LEU A 291 -20.50 -6.88 4.74
N HIS A 292 -21.37 -7.16 5.71
CA HIS A 292 -21.08 -8.16 6.73
C HIS A 292 -20.79 -9.50 6.05
N PHE A 293 -19.75 -10.19 6.49
CA PHE A 293 -19.20 -11.38 5.80
C PHE A 293 -20.26 -12.48 5.60
N SER A 294 -21.17 -12.67 6.57
CA SER A 294 -22.27 -13.64 6.46
C SER A 294 -23.26 -13.35 5.31
N SER A 295 -23.37 -12.09 4.86
CA SER A 295 -24.25 -11.68 3.77
C SER A 295 -23.60 -11.83 2.39
N VAL A 296 -22.28 -12.03 2.33
CA VAL A 296 -21.53 -12.11 1.07
C VAL A 296 -21.82 -13.40 0.31
N PHE A 297 -21.74 -14.55 0.96
CA PHE A 297 -21.94 -15.85 0.31
C PHE A 297 -23.35 -16.03 -0.30
N PRO A 298 -24.46 -15.61 0.37
CA PRO A 298 -25.77 -15.58 -0.25
C PRO A 298 -25.83 -14.74 -1.53
N TYR A 299 -25.21 -13.54 -1.51
CA TYR A 299 -25.14 -12.67 -2.69
C TYR A 299 -24.37 -13.33 -3.85
N LEU A 300 -23.19 -13.87 -3.58
CA LEU A 300 -22.37 -14.58 -4.59
C LEU A 300 -23.12 -15.78 -5.19
N SER A 301 -23.85 -16.51 -4.36
CA SER A 301 -24.66 -17.66 -4.79
C SER A 301 -25.80 -17.25 -5.72
N ILE A 302 -26.53 -16.17 -5.40
CA ILE A 302 -27.60 -15.63 -6.25
C ILE A 302 -27.03 -15.17 -7.58
N LYS A 303 -25.95 -14.38 -7.58
CA LYS A 303 -25.30 -13.91 -8.81
C LYS A 303 -24.76 -15.03 -9.70
N THR A 304 -24.24 -16.10 -9.09
CA THR A 304 -23.80 -17.29 -9.82
C THR A 304 -24.97 -17.98 -10.52
N LYS A 305 -26.13 -18.13 -9.86
CA LYS A 305 -27.35 -18.70 -10.46
C LYS A 305 -27.89 -17.85 -11.60
N GLU A 306 -27.93 -16.52 -11.44
CA GLU A 306 -28.34 -15.59 -12.49
C GLU A 306 -27.49 -15.76 -13.77
N LEU A 307 -26.16 -15.86 -13.61
CA LEU A 307 -25.25 -16.10 -14.74
C LEU A 307 -25.46 -17.43 -15.44
N GLN A 308 -25.77 -18.49 -14.68
CA GLN A 308 -26.09 -19.80 -15.25
C GLN A 308 -27.38 -19.75 -16.06
N MET A 309 -28.41 -19.04 -15.58
CA MET A 309 -29.66 -18.83 -16.30
C MET A 309 -29.44 -18.04 -17.60
N ASP A 310 -28.63 -16.98 -17.56
CA ASP A 310 -28.30 -16.19 -18.74
C ASP A 310 -27.51 -17.01 -19.77
N ALA A 311 -26.57 -17.86 -19.34
CA ALA A 311 -25.88 -18.79 -20.22
C ALA A 311 -26.85 -19.79 -20.87
N ALA A 312 -27.83 -20.31 -20.13
CA ALA A 312 -28.83 -21.23 -20.66
C ALA A 312 -29.76 -20.59 -21.70
N LYS A 313 -30.04 -19.28 -21.59
CA LYS A 313 -30.81 -18.53 -22.60
C LYS A 313 -30.04 -18.37 -23.91
N ILE A 314 -28.72 -18.16 -23.85
CA ILE A 314 -27.85 -18.06 -25.04
C ILE A 314 -27.88 -19.37 -25.82
N THR A 315 -27.76 -20.51 -25.15
CA THR A 315 -27.80 -21.83 -25.79
C THR A 315 -29.17 -22.14 -26.42
N LYS A 316 -30.24 -21.47 -25.97
CA LYS A 316 -31.62 -21.67 -26.46
C LYS A 316 -32.07 -20.66 -27.53
N ALA A 317 -31.24 -19.66 -27.88
CA ALA A 317 -31.63 -18.64 -28.86
C ALA A 317 -31.78 -19.24 -30.27
N SER A 318 -32.87 -18.91 -30.95
CA SER A 318 -33.31 -19.60 -32.18
C SER A 318 -32.88 -18.93 -33.48
N SER A 319 -32.45 -17.65 -33.44
CA SER A 319 -32.01 -16.91 -34.62
C SER A 319 -30.53 -16.45 -34.55
N PRO A 320 -29.77 -16.51 -35.66
CA PRO A 320 -28.38 -16.04 -35.70
C PRO A 320 -28.21 -14.53 -35.44
N SER A 321 -29.25 -13.73 -35.70
CA SER A 321 -29.23 -12.28 -35.50
C SER A 321 -29.41 -11.90 -34.02
N GLU A 322 -30.33 -12.57 -33.30
CA GLU A 322 -30.48 -12.41 -31.85
C GLU A 322 -29.24 -12.92 -31.11
N MET A 323 -28.64 -14.00 -31.59
CA MET A 323 -27.41 -14.53 -31.03
C MET A 323 -26.25 -13.53 -31.19
N LYS A 324 -26.06 -12.93 -32.37
CA LYS A 324 -25.00 -11.91 -32.59
C LYS A 324 -25.16 -10.67 -31.72
N ALA A 325 -26.38 -10.16 -31.55
CA ALA A 325 -26.65 -8.99 -30.70
C ALA A 325 -26.38 -9.30 -29.22
N PHE A 326 -26.81 -10.48 -28.74
CA PHE A 326 -26.63 -10.89 -27.35
C PHE A 326 -25.17 -11.28 -27.03
N VAL A 327 -24.49 -11.96 -27.95
CA VAL A 327 -23.07 -12.39 -27.85
C VAL A 327 -22.14 -11.18 -27.79
N LYS A 328 -22.36 -10.14 -28.61
CA LYS A 328 -21.42 -9.01 -28.72
C LYS A 328 -21.33 -8.17 -27.44
N GLU A 329 -22.42 -8.07 -26.66
CA GLU A 329 -22.48 -7.22 -25.47
C GLU A 329 -22.29 -8.02 -24.16
N ARG A 330 -22.80 -9.27 -24.09
CA ARG A 330 -22.83 -10.06 -22.84
C ARG A 330 -21.64 -11.00 -22.63
N LEU A 331 -20.92 -11.44 -23.66
CA LEU A 331 -19.86 -12.46 -23.48
C LEU A 331 -18.63 -11.94 -22.72
N THR A 332 -18.14 -10.75 -23.08
CA THR A 332 -16.99 -10.12 -22.42
C THR A 332 -17.33 -9.77 -20.97
N GLN A 333 -18.47 -9.11 -20.75
CA GLN A 333 -18.97 -8.81 -19.40
C GLN A 333 -19.22 -10.09 -18.58
N SER A 334 -19.77 -11.15 -19.19
CA SER A 334 -20.01 -12.43 -18.51
C SER A 334 -18.71 -13.16 -18.15
N ALA A 335 -17.66 -13.08 -18.98
CA ALA A 335 -16.37 -13.69 -18.69
C ALA A 335 -15.67 -13.01 -17.50
N GLU A 336 -15.64 -11.67 -17.48
CA GLU A 336 -15.07 -10.89 -16.37
C GLU A 336 -15.84 -11.13 -15.07
N LEU A 337 -17.18 -11.09 -15.13
CA LEU A 337 -18.02 -11.33 -13.97
C LEU A 337 -17.89 -12.77 -13.43
N LYS A 338 -17.81 -13.78 -14.32
CA LYS A 338 -17.55 -15.17 -13.91
C LYS A 338 -16.20 -15.31 -13.22
N LYS A 339 -15.15 -14.68 -13.76
CA LYS A 339 -13.80 -14.69 -13.17
C LYS A 339 -13.83 -14.05 -11.78
N SER A 340 -14.42 -12.88 -11.65
CA SER A 340 -14.55 -12.16 -10.37
C SER A 340 -15.34 -12.96 -9.34
N LEU A 341 -16.50 -13.53 -9.71
CA LEU A 341 -17.29 -14.37 -8.80
C LEU A 341 -16.51 -15.59 -8.33
N ALA A 342 -15.85 -16.32 -9.24
CA ALA A 342 -15.03 -17.48 -8.89
C ALA A 342 -13.91 -17.09 -7.92
N GLN A 343 -13.26 -15.94 -8.16
CA GLN A 343 -12.22 -15.41 -7.27
C GLN A 343 -12.76 -15.09 -5.88
N HIS A 344 -13.90 -14.38 -5.78
CA HIS A 344 -14.48 -14.02 -4.49
C HIS A 344 -15.07 -15.20 -3.73
N ILE A 345 -15.62 -16.21 -4.43
CA ILE A 345 -16.04 -17.48 -3.82
C ILE A 345 -14.84 -18.20 -3.22
N ALA A 346 -13.77 -18.40 -3.99
CA ALA A 346 -12.55 -19.03 -3.49
C ALA A 346 -11.94 -18.25 -2.31
N THR A 347 -11.99 -16.92 -2.37
CA THR A 347 -11.56 -16.05 -1.26
C THR A 347 -12.40 -16.29 0.00
N CYS A 348 -13.73 -16.37 -0.15
CA CYS A 348 -14.64 -16.64 0.97
C CYS A 348 -14.36 -18.01 1.59
N GLU A 349 -14.20 -19.05 0.77
CA GLU A 349 -13.89 -20.41 1.22
C GLU A 349 -12.59 -20.43 2.03
N TYR A 350 -11.53 -19.83 1.49
CA TYR A 350 -10.25 -19.71 2.18
C TYR A 350 -10.36 -18.97 3.51
N VAL A 351 -11.07 -17.83 3.54
CA VAL A 351 -11.27 -17.06 4.78
C VAL A 351 -12.03 -17.88 5.83
N VAL A 352 -13.08 -18.61 5.44
CA VAL A 352 -13.85 -19.47 6.36
C VAL A 352 -12.99 -20.59 6.93
N GLU A 353 -12.16 -21.21 6.11
CA GLU A 353 -11.23 -22.26 6.53
C GLU A 353 -10.23 -21.73 7.56
N GLN A 354 -9.55 -20.62 7.26
CA GLN A 354 -8.56 -20.03 8.17
C GLN A 354 -9.19 -19.55 9.48
N VAL A 355 -10.36 -18.91 9.44
CA VAL A 355 -11.07 -18.48 10.65
C VAL A 355 -11.52 -19.69 11.48
N SER A 356 -11.96 -20.77 10.85
CA SER A 356 -12.31 -22.02 11.57
C SER A 356 -11.11 -22.62 12.28
N ASN A 357 -9.93 -22.60 11.64
CA ASN A 357 -8.67 -23.03 12.22
C ASN A 357 -8.22 -22.14 13.39
N LEU A 358 -8.41 -20.82 13.29
CA LEU A 358 -8.12 -19.90 14.40
C LEU A 358 -9.03 -20.18 15.61
N ILE A 359 -10.31 -20.44 15.39
CA ILE A 359 -11.28 -20.76 16.45
C ILE A 359 -10.99 -22.11 17.11
N SER A 360 -10.57 -23.12 16.34
CA SER A 360 -10.19 -24.43 16.91
C SER A 360 -8.92 -24.30 17.77
N MET A 361 -7.91 -23.56 17.30
CA MET A 361 -6.71 -23.26 18.09
C MET A 361 -7.03 -22.52 19.39
N ASP A 362 -7.90 -21.50 19.38
CA ASP A 362 -8.30 -20.78 20.60
C ASP A 362 -8.99 -21.71 21.62
N ARG A 363 -9.85 -22.63 21.14
CA ARG A 363 -10.44 -23.66 22.02
C ARG A 363 -9.39 -24.56 22.63
N ASP A 364 -8.38 -24.97 21.86
CA ASP A 364 -7.32 -25.86 22.34
C ASP A 364 -6.34 -25.14 23.27
N PHE A 365 -6.03 -23.86 23.03
CA PHE A 365 -5.32 -23.01 23.97
C PHE A 365 -6.09 -22.86 25.29
N LYS A 366 -7.40 -22.57 25.25
CA LYS A 366 -8.23 -22.51 26.46
C LYS A 366 -8.26 -23.84 27.22
N LYS A 367 -8.29 -24.98 26.53
CA LYS A 367 -8.17 -26.31 27.17
C LYS A 367 -6.80 -26.52 27.83
N LEU A 368 -5.71 -26.09 27.20
CA LEU A 368 -4.35 -26.16 27.76
C LEU A 368 -4.18 -25.32 29.03
N PHE A 369 -4.76 -24.11 29.06
CA PHE A 369 -4.75 -23.26 30.26
C PHE A 369 -5.63 -23.84 31.38
N ASN A 370 -6.84 -24.30 31.04
CA ASN A 370 -7.71 -24.98 32.01
C ASN A 370 -7.09 -26.29 32.57
N HIS A 371 -6.21 -26.96 31.82
CA HIS A 371 -5.47 -28.11 32.31
C HIS A 371 -4.32 -27.75 33.27
N LYS A 372 -3.65 -26.60 33.08
CA LYS A 372 -2.57 -26.14 33.97
C LYS A 372 -3.11 -25.61 35.30
N ASP A 373 -4.25 -24.91 35.29
CA ASP A 373 -4.89 -24.45 36.54
C ASP A 373 -5.37 -25.63 37.40
N ASN A 374 -5.83 -26.72 36.77
CA ASN A 374 -6.17 -27.97 37.45
C ASN A 374 -4.96 -28.75 38.00
N GLN A 375 -3.73 -28.52 37.50
CA GLN A 375 -2.52 -29.11 38.06
C GLN A 375 -1.91 -28.27 39.19
N PHE A 376 -2.00 -26.93 39.11
CA PHE A 376 -1.57 -26.05 40.20
C PHE A 376 -2.48 -26.18 41.43
N SER A 377 -3.80 -26.27 41.25
CA SER A 377 -4.73 -26.48 42.37
C SER A 377 -4.52 -27.84 43.08
N LYS A 378 -4.14 -28.90 42.36
CA LYS A 378 -3.92 -30.24 42.96
C LYS A 378 -2.58 -30.39 43.70
N ARG A 379 -1.59 -29.51 43.47
CA ARG A 379 -0.30 -29.54 44.20
C ARG A 379 -0.31 -28.79 45.52
N GLN A 380 -1.25 -27.87 45.74
CA GLN A 380 -1.38 -27.15 47.02
C GLN A 380 -2.25 -27.85 48.08
N PHE A 381 -2.98 -28.91 47.74
CA PHE A 381 -3.81 -29.66 48.70
C PHE A 381 -3.20 -30.98 49.20
N ARG A 382 -1.89 -31.20 49.05
CA ARG A 382 -1.16 -32.37 49.62
C ARG A 382 -0.10 -32.03 50.67
N ARG A 383 -0.08 -30.78 51.16
CA ARG A 383 0.71 -30.36 52.32
C ARG A 383 -0.10 -29.40 53.19
N ILE A 384 -1.14 -29.91 53.84
CA ILE A 384 -1.61 -29.51 55.18
C ILE A 384 -2.03 -30.78 55.88
#